data_AF-A0A968H596-F1
#
_entry.id   AF-A0A968H596-F1
#
_cell.length_a   1.000
_cell.length_b   1.000
_cell.length_c   1.000
_cell.angle_alpha   90.00
_cell.angle_beta   90.00
_cell.angle_gamma   90.00
#
_symmetry.space_group_name_H-M   'P 1'
#
loop_
_entity.id
_entity.type
_entity.pdbx_description
1 polymer ?
#
loop_
_entity_poly.entity_id
_entity_poly.type
_entity_poly.pdbx_seq_one_letter_code
_entity_poly.pdbx_strand_id
1 'polypeptide(L)' 'MKGRIDAKAMMDIFDKTIDQGGPSFPGGKTVHQIVAVPAELTIWLKATDYSGWEKIMLGSLF' A
#
# COMPACT_ATOMS: atom_id res chain seq x y z
N MET A 1 7.31 -1.16 -20.18
CA MET A 1 7.75 0.25 -20.05
C MET A 1 8.50 0.36 -18.73
N LYS A 2 9.81 0.67 -18.74
CA LYS A 2 10.55 0.92 -17.48
C LYS A 2 9.95 2.17 -16.82
N GLY A 3 9.58 2.09 -15.54
CA GLY A 3 9.09 3.24 -14.76
C GLY A 3 7.59 3.33 -14.50
N ARG A 4 6.78 2.31 -14.85
CA ARG A 4 5.36 2.28 -14.44
C ARG A 4 5.27 1.77 -13.00
N ILE A 5 4.75 2.60 -12.10
CA ILE A 5 4.38 2.20 -10.74
C ILE A 5 2.89 1.86 -10.78
N ASP A 6 2.58 0.57 -10.75
CA ASP A 6 1.22 0.09 -10.51
C ASP A 6 0.98 -0.16 -9.01
N ALA A 7 -0.22 -0.59 -8.65
CA ALA A 7 -0.58 -0.85 -7.26
C ALA A 7 0.37 -1.85 -6.60
N LYS A 8 0.75 -2.92 -7.30
CA LYS A 8 1.67 -3.93 -6.77
C LYS A 8 3.06 -3.33 -6.53
N ALA A 9 3.60 -2.61 -7.51
CA ALA A 9 4.89 -1.95 -7.37
C ALA A 9 4.88 -0.94 -6.20
N MET A 10 3.78 -0.22 -5.99
CA MET A 10 3.65 0.70 -4.84
C MET A 10 3.59 -0.05 -3.50
N MET A 11 2.84 -1.16 -3.42
CA MET A 11 2.82 -2.03 -2.24
C MET A 11 4.22 -2.58 -1.92
N ASP A 12 4.96 -3.04 -2.94
CA ASP A 12 6.34 -3.52 -2.78
C ASP A 12 7.30 -2.40 -2.30
N ILE A 13 7.07 -1.15 -2.69
CA ILE A 13 7.83 0.02 -2.18
C ILE A 13 7.49 0.27 -0.72
N PHE A 14 6.20 0.20 -0.36
CA PHE A 14 5.73 0.46 1.00
C PHE A 14 6.16 -0.65 1.97
N ASP A 15 6.29 -1.89 1.52
CA ASP A 15 6.79 -2.99 2.34
C ASP A 15 8.26 -2.82 2.79
N LYS A 16 9.00 -1.87 2.19
CA LYS A 16 10.36 -1.53 2.61
C LYS A 16 10.36 -0.45 3.68
N THR A 17 11.24 -0.61 4.65
CA THR A 17 11.51 0.41 5.66
C THR A 17 12.44 1.50 5.11
N ILE A 18 12.54 2.62 5.83
CA ILE A 18 13.33 3.79 5.43
C ILE A 18 14.83 3.49 5.25
N ASP A 19 15.38 2.59 6.07
CA ASP A 19 16.75 2.06 5.95
C ASP A 19 16.94 1.15 4.72
N GLN A 20 15.85 0.66 4.13
CA GLN A 20 15.83 -0.13 2.90
C GLN A 20 15.37 0.66 1.67
N GLY A 21 15.24 1.99 1.80
CA GLY A 21 14.82 2.89 0.72
C GLY A 21 13.31 2.93 0.46
N GLY A 22 12.49 2.46 1.40
CA GLY A 22 11.04 2.62 1.39
C GLY A 22 10.55 3.76 2.30
N PRO A 23 9.23 4.01 2.37
CA PRO A 23 8.67 5.10 3.17
C PRO A 23 8.32 4.69 4.61
N SER A 24 8.46 3.41 4.97
CA SER A 24 7.94 2.89 6.24
C SER A 24 8.94 3.03 7.38
N PHE A 25 8.45 3.40 8.56
CA PHE A 25 9.30 3.46 9.75
C PHE A 25 9.37 2.09 10.42
N PRO A 26 10.57 1.65 10.84
CA PRO A 26 10.71 0.41 11.61
C PRO A 26 10.06 0.54 13.00
N GLY A 27 9.77 -0.61 13.61
CA GLY A 27 9.27 -0.69 15.00
C GLY A 27 7.84 -0.20 15.19
N GLY A 28 6.94 -0.52 14.25
CA GLY A 28 5.49 -0.28 14.39
C GLY A 28 5.06 1.20 14.35
N LYS A 29 5.95 2.12 13.96
CA LYS A 29 5.63 3.56 13.88
C LYS A 29 4.75 3.91 12.69
N THR A 30 4.94 3.21 11.57
CA THR A 30 3.97 3.24 10.47
C THR A 30 2.89 2.23 10.81
N VAL A 31 1.71 2.68 11.23
CA VAL A 31 0.60 1.81 11.65
C VAL A 31 -0.24 1.34 10.45
N HIS A 32 -0.42 2.21 9.46
CA HIS A 32 -1.22 1.94 8.28
C HIS A 32 -0.49 2.31 7.01
N GLN A 33 -0.78 1.56 5.96
CA GLN A 33 -0.29 1.78 4.61
C GLN A 33 -1.48 1.69 3.64
N ILE A 34 -1.57 2.64 2.72
CA ILE A 34 -2.72 2.78 1.83
C ILE A 34 -2.23 3.01 0.41
N VAL A 35 -2.72 2.20 -0.55
CA VAL A 35 -2.55 2.42 -1.99
C VAL A 35 -3.93 2.55 -2.61
N ALA A 36 -4.25 3.74 -3.13
CA ALA A 36 -5.50 4.00 -3.84
C ALA A 36 -5.32 3.79 -5.34
N VAL A 37 -6.29 3.14 -5.98
CA VAL A 37 -6.39 2.97 -7.43
C VAL A 37 -7.72 3.58 -7.90
N PRO A 38 -7.78 4.91 -8.10
CA PRO A 38 -9.06 5.59 -8.32
C PRO A 38 -9.81 5.12 -9.56
N ALA A 39 -9.08 4.83 -10.66
CA ALA A 39 -9.67 4.32 -11.90
C ALA A 39 -10.40 2.96 -11.73
N GLU A 40 -10.07 2.22 -10.67
CA GLU A 40 -10.68 0.92 -10.33
C GLU A 40 -11.59 1.01 -9.10
N LEU A 41 -11.82 2.20 -8.55
CA LEU A 41 -12.53 2.41 -7.28
C LEU A 41 -12.07 1.41 -6.19
N THR A 42 -10.75 1.24 -6.08
CA THR A 42 -10.15 0.24 -5.19
C THR A 42 -9.15 0.91 -4.24
N ILE A 43 -9.14 0.47 -2.99
CA ILE A 43 -8.09 0.77 -2.02
C ILE A 43 -7.42 -0.54 -1.60
N TRP A 44 -6.10 -0.54 -1.51
CA TRP A 44 -5.34 -1.55 -0.78
C TRP A 44 -4.94 -0.97 0.57
N LEU A 45 -5.26 -1.68 1.65
CA LEU A 45 -4.93 -1.29 3.02
C LEU A 45 -4.06 -2.37 3.64
N LYS A 46 -3.02 -1.97 4.35
CA LYS A 46 -2.23 -2.85 5.20
C LYS A 46 -2.09 -2.24 6.58
N ALA A 47 -2.44 -3.01 7.60
CA ALA A 47 -2.07 -2.73 8.98
C ALA A 47 -0.76 -3.47 9.25
N THR A 48 0.35 -2.74 9.24
CA THR A 48 1.74 -3.25 9.11
C THR A 48 2.13 -4.41 10.03
N ASP A 49 1.55 -4.47 11.24
CA ASP A 49 1.81 -5.50 12.25
C ASP A 49 0.60 -6.43 12.54
N TYR A 50 -0.52 -6.25 11.83
CA TYR A 50 -1.77 -6.97 12.10
C TYR A 50 -2.29 -7.75 10.90
N SER A 51 -2.10 -7.25 9.69
CA SER A 51 -2.57 -7.89 8.46
C SER A 51 -1.63 -7.64 7.28
N GLY A 52 -1.76 -8.47 6.25
CA GLY A 52 -1.16 -8.21 4.94
C GLY A 52 -1.91 -7.11 4.19
N TRP A 53 -1.66 -7.02 2.88
CA TRP A 53 -2.43 -6.15 2.01
C TRP A 53 -3.83 -6.71 1.74
N GLU A 54 -4.85 -5.94 2.09
CA GLU A 54 -6.25 -6.27 1.87
C GLU A 54 -6.85 -5.35 0.80
N LYS A 55 -7.58 -5.95 -0.14
CA LYS A 55 -8.28 -5.21 -1.21
C LYS A 55 -9.68 -4.81 -0.76
N ILE A 56 -9.97 -3.52 -0.84
CA ILE A 56 -11.28 -2.94 -0.56
C ILE A 56 -11.84 -2.38 -1.87
N MET A 57 -12.98 -2.91 -2.31
CA MET A 57 -13.70 -2.42 -3.49
C MET A 57 -14.72 -1.36 -3.04
N LEU A 58 -14.60 -0.15 -3.57
CA LEU A 58 -15.49 0.98 -3.26
C LEU A 58 -16.67 1.10 -4.22
N GLY A 59 -16.69 0.32 -5.30
CA GLY A 59 -17.74 0.42 -6.33
C GLY A 59 -19.16 0.11 -5.85
N SER A 60 -19.35 -0.44 -4.66
CA SER A 60 -20.68 -0.61 -4.04
C SER A 60 -21.11 0.59 -3.18
N LEU A 61 -20.25 1.59 -2.99
CA LEU A 61 -20.50 2.76 -2.15
C LEU A 61 -20.84 4.02 -2.97
N PHE A 62 -20.75 3.94 -4.29
CA PHE A 62 -21.01 5.03 -5.26
C PHE A 62 -21.71 4.45 -6.48
#